data_AF-A0A2U0I537-F1
#
_entry.id   AF-A0A2U0I537-F1
#
_cell.length_a   1.000
_cell.length_b   1.000
_cell.length_c   1.000
_cell.angle_alpha   90.00
_cell.angle_beta   90.00
_cell.angle_gamma   90.00
#
_symmetry.space_group_name_H-M   'P 1'
#
loop_
_entity.id
_entity.type
_entity.pdbx_description
1 polymer ?
#
loop_
_entity_poly.entity_id
_entity_poly.type
_entity_poly.pdbx_seq_one_letter_code
_entity_poly.pdbx_strand_id
1 'polypeptide(L)' 'MIKILGFILTIGGAIALVLGILSVFGSLDAGMSPWALIILGVIFFFAGIGLLKRKSDTDET' A
#
# COMPACT_ATOMS: atom_id res chain seq x y z
N MET A 1 11.41 -7.31 12.43
CA MET A 1 11.32 -7.69 10.99
C MET A 1 9.92 -7.49 10.40
N ILE A 2 8.84 -7.95 11.04
CA ILE A 2 7.46 -7.76 10.53
C ILE A 2 7.03 -6.29 10.44
N LYS A 3 7.51 -5.44 11.35
CA LYS A 3 7.29 -3.98 11.35
C LYS A 3 7.83 -3.31 10.08
N ILE A 4 9.00 -3.75 9.59
CA ILE A 4 9.61 -3.23 8.35
C ILE A 4 8.78 -3.64 7.13
N LEU A 5 8.32 -4.90 7.10
CA LEU A 5 7.46 -5.38 6.01
C LEU A 5 6.14 -4.60 5.97
N GLY A 6 5.49 -4.40 7.12
CA GLY A 6 4.29 -3.57 7.23
C GLY A 6 4.51 -2.13 6.77
N PHE A 7 5.67 -1.56 7.08
CA PHE A 7 6.05 -0.21 6.64
C PHE A 7 6.22 -0.11 5.12
N ILE A 8 6.94 -1.05 4.51
CA ILE A 8 7.12 -1.13 3.06
C ILE A 8 5.77 -1.32 2.36
N LEU A 9 4.92 -2.22 2.87
CA LEU A 9 3.60 -2.49 2.29
C LEU A 9 2.68 -1.26 2.35
N THR A 10 2.75 -0.52 3.46
CA THR A 10 1.98 0.72 3.65
C THR A 10 2.46 1.81 2.71
N ILE A 11 3.76 2.07 2.62
CA ILE A 11 4.30 3.10 1.72
C ILE A 11 4.07 2.73 0.26
N GLY A 12 4.36 1.48 -0.12
CA GLY A 12 4.14 0.99 -1.49
C GLY A 12 2.66 1.05 -1.89
N GLY A 13 1.75 0.66 -0.99
CA GLY A 13 0.31 0.77 -1.20
C GLY A 13 -0.16 2.22 -1.33
N ALA A 14 0.40 3.14 -0.54
CA ALA A 14 0.09 4.58 -0.62
C ALA A 14 0.52 5.18 -1.97
N ILE A 15 1.73 4.84 -2.44
CA ILE A 15 2.23 5.29 -3.74
C ILE A 15 1.35 4.75 -4.87
N ALA A 16 1.01 3.46 -4.83
CA ALA A 16 0.12 2.84 -5.81
C ALA A 16 -1.27 3.49 -5.84
N LEU A 17 -1.82 3.86 -4.68
CA LEU A 17 -3.07 4.60 -4.57
C LEU A 17 -2.99 5.99 -5.23
N VAL A 18 -1.95 6.76 -4.92
CA VAL A 18 -1.76 8.09 -5.51
C VAL A 18 -1.62 7.99 -7.02
N LEU A 19 -0.80 7.06 -7.52
CA LEU A 19 -0.63 6.83 -8.95
C LEU A 19 -1.93 6.38 -9.63
N GLY A 20 -2.69 5.49 -8.99
CA GLY A 20 -3.98 5.03 -9.50
C GLY A 20 -5.01 6.16 -9.59
N ILE A 21 -5.11 7.00 -8.56
CA ILE A 21 -6.02 8.16 -8.54
C ILE A 21 -5.65 9.17 -9.62
N LEU A 22 -4.36 9.53 -9.71
CA LEU A 22 -3.88 10.46 -10.74
C LEU A 22 -4.11 9.91 -12.16
N SER A 23 -4.02 8.59 -12.34
CA SER A 23 -4.29 7.93 -13.62
C SER A 23 -5.77 7.92 -13.97
N VAL A 24 -6.69 7.80 -12.99
CA VAL A 24 -8.15 7.91 -13.22
C VAL A 24 -8.54 9.28 -13.76
N PHE A 25 -7.89 10.34 -13.27
CA PHE A 25 -8.11 11.71 -13.76
C PHE A 25 -7.35 12.04 -15.06
N GLY A 26 -6.66 11.07 -15.66
CA GLY A 26 -5.88 11.26 -16.88
C GLY A 26 -4.65 12.16 -16.72
N SER A 27 -4.20 12.39 -15.48
CA SER A 27 -3.04 13.24 -15.20
C SER A 27 -1.71 12.49 -15.32
N LEU A 28 -1.76 11.15 -15.35
CA LEU A 28 -0.60 10.26 -15.53
C LEU A 28 -1.02 9.03 -16.32
N ASP A 29 -0.20 8.60 -17.27
CA ASP A 29 -0.35 7.30 -17.93
C ASP A 29 0.59 6.29 -17.27
N ALA A 30 0.02 5.43 -16.43
CA ALA A 30 0.77 4.44 -15.67
C ALA A 30 1.00 3.12 -16.43
N GLY A 31 0.54 2.99 -17.69
CA GLY A 31 0.70 1.78 -18.50
C GLY A 31 -0.03 0.54 -17.98
N MET A 32 -0.90 0.70 -16.98
CA MET A 32 -1.76 -0.33 -16.39
C MET A 32 -3.16 0.23 -16.14
N SER A 33 -4.14 -0.65 -15.95
CA SER A 33 -5.50 -0.24 -15.58
C SER A 33 -5.50 0.60 -14.30
N PRO A 34 -6.00 1.86 -14.33
CA PRO A 34 -6.05 2.74 -13.16
C PRO A 34 -6.82 2.11 -11.99
N TRP A 35 -7.91 1.41 -12.29
CA TRP A 35 -8.73 0.72 -11.30
C TRP A 35 -7.98 -0.43 -10.64
N ALA A 36 -7.15 -1.16 -11.38
CA ALA A 36 -6.33 -2.23 -10.82
C ALA A 36 -5.29 -1.66 -9.84
N LEU A 37 -4.64 -0.55 -10.19
CA LEU A 37 -3.70 0.15 -9.30
C LEU A 37 -4.38 0.64 -8.02
N ILE A 38 -5.59 1.19 -8.12
CA ILE A 38 -6.35 1.63 -6.95
C ILE A 38 -6.70 0.44 -6.05
N ILE A 39 -7.29 -0.63 -6.59
CA ILE A 39 -7.69 -1.80 -5.81
C ILE A 39 -6.47 -2.43 -5.12
N LEU A 40 -5.38 -2.62 -5.86
CA LEU A 40 -4.14 -3.18 -5.32
C LEU A 40 -3.56 -2.27 -4.22
N GLY A 41 -3.52 -0.96 -4.46
CA GLY A 41 -3.05 0.04 -3.51
C GLY A 41 -3.88 0.04 -2.22
N VAL A 42 -5.22 0.00 -2.31
CA VAL A 42 -6.12 -0.14 -1.16
C VAL A 42 -5.77 -1.38 -0.34
N ILE A 43 -5.71 -2.54 -0.98
CA ILE A 43 -5.44 -3.82 -0.29
C ILE A 43 -4.09 -3.76 0.43
N PHE A 44 -3.04 -3.32 -0.25
CA PHE A 44 -1.69 -3.29 0.31
C PHE A 44 -1.54 -2.25 1.41
N PHE A 45 -2.18 -1.10 1.27
CA PHE A 45 -2.18 -0.03 2.27
C PHE A 45 -2.85 -0.50 3.57
N PHE A 46 -4.06 -1.05 3.49
CA PHE A 46 -4.78 -1.53 4.68
C PHE A 46 -4.15 -2.79 5.28
N ALA A 47 -3.64 -3.71 4.46
CA ALA A 47 -2.87 -4.86 4.96
C ALA A 47 -1.60 -4.41 5.69
N GLY A 48 -0.87 -3.43 5.13
CA GLY A 48 0.32 -2.85 5.74
C GLY A 48 0.03 -2.20 7.10
N ILE A 49 -1.02 -1.39 7.19
CA ILE A 49 -1.48 -0.80 8.46
C ILE A 49 -1.88 -1.89 9.46
N GLY A 50 -2.60 -2.92 9.00
CA GLY A 50 -2.99 -4.06 9.84
C GLY A 50 -1.78 -4.77 10.46
N LEU A 51 -0.71 -4.96 9.67
CA LEU A 51 0.55 -5.52 10.13
C LEU A 51 1.30 -4.59 11.09
N LEU A 52 1.31 -3.27 10.85
CA LEU A 52 1.93 -2.28 11.73
C LEU A 52 1.22 -2.15 13.09
N LYS A 53 -0.11 -2.32 13.10
CA LYS A 53 -0.93 -2.24 14.31
C LYS A 53 -0.80 -3.47 15.20
N ARG A 54 -0.28 -4.59 14.67
CA ARG A 54 -0.08 -5.83 15.43
C ARG A 54 1.11 -5.67 16.40
N LYS A 55 0.79 -5.46 17.67
CA LYS A 55 1.75 -5.18 18.76
C LYS A 55 2.49 -6.42 19.31
N SER A 56 1.95 -7.63 19.12
CA SER A 56 2.31 -8.77 19.98
C SER A 56 3.49 -9.65 19.54
N ASP A 57 3.92 -9.63 18.28
CA ASP A 57 4.74 -10.76 17.76
C ASP A 57 6.23 -10.45 17.55
N THR A 58 6.77 -9.33 18.03
CA THR A 58 8.19 -9.03 17.76
C THR A 58 8.91 -8.18 18.80
N ASP A 59 8.31 -7.99 19.97
CA ASP A 59 8.97 -7.33 21.10
C ASP A 59 9.44 -8.35 22.17
N GLU A 60 9.50 -9.65 21.80
CA GLU A 60 10.16 -10.70 22.58
C GLU A 60 11.57 -10.95 22.05
N THR A 61 12.50 -10.08 22.47
CA THR A 61 13.88 -10.35 22.95
C THR A 61 14.61 -9.02 23.09
#